data_AF-A0A9D5W1X7-F1
#
_entry.id   AF-A0A9D5W1X7-F1
#
_cell.length_a   1.000
_cell.length_b   1.000
_cell.length_c   1.000
_cell.angle_alpha   90.00
_cell.angle_beta   90.00
_cell.angle_gamma   90.00
#
_symmetry.space_group_name_H-M   'P 1'
#
loop_
_entity.id
_entity.type
_entity.pdbx_description
1 polymer ?
#
loop_
_entity_poly.entity_id
_entity_poly.type
_entity_poly.pdbx_seq_one_letter_code
_entity_poly.pdbx_strand_id
1 'polypeptide(L)'
;MTQYEAVKKTMEENGGYATLAFLNQNVLKNTDCKWGTKTPFASIRKIVQDKRFFFKIKPGLWALLSYKKKLPIEILPSKETPIKEQEIYNHSYYQGLLVEIGNLKKFDTFVPHQDKNKKFLGKPLKDISSINDFYNFGYKRIVDRAKTIDVSWFNERKMPNTLFEIEHSTDFVNSLTKFSDLQDFNISFFIVADKIRKSDYERKLSQSAFLSS
;
A
#
# COMPACT_ATOMS: atom_id res chain seq x y z
N MET A 1 28.20 -12.66 6.95
CA MET A 1 27.61 -11.34 6.65
C MET A 1 26.70 -10.89 7.79
N THR A 2 26.75 -9.62 8.18
CA THR A 2 25.86 -9.04 9.21
C THR A 2 24.44 -8.82 8.66
N GLN A 3 23.45 -8.65 9.54
CA GLN A 3 22.07 -8.33 9.11
C GLN A 3 21.99 -6.99 8.37
N TYR A 4 22.82 -6.02 8.77
CA TYR A 4 22.96 -4.73 8.09
C TYR A 4 23.46 -4.88 6.66
N GLU A 5 24.52 -5.67 6.47
CA GLU A 5 25.08 -5.96 5.14
C GLU A 5 24.07 -6.70 4.26
N ALA A 6 23.31 -7.65 4.83
CA ALA A 6 22.28 -8.37 4.09
C ALA A 6 21.17 -7.44 3.56
N VAL A 7 20.68 -6.53 4.41
CA VAL A 7 19.69 -5.51 3.99
C VAL A 7 20.28 -4.57 2.94
N LYS A 8 21.51 -4.09 3.15
CA LYS A 8 22.19 -3.20 2.21
C LYS A 8 22.37 -3.86 0.84
N LYS A 9 22.93 -5.07 0.80
CA LYS A 9 23.15 -5.86 -0.43
C LYS A 9 21.83 -6.08 -1.18
N THR A 10 20.77 -6.46 -0.47
CA THR A 10 19.43 -6.65 -1.07
C THR A 10 18.89 -5.36 -1.69
N MET A 11 19.14 -4.20 -1.08
CA MET A 11 18.76 -2.91 -1.67
C MET A 11 19.64 -2.52 -2.85
N GLU A 12 20.95 -2.80 -2.82
CA GLU A 12 21.87 -2.55 -3.94
C GLU A 12 21.45 -3.33 -5.19
N GLU A 13 21.11 -4.61 -5.02
CA GLU A 13 20.58 -5.48 -6.07
C GLU A 13 19.23 -4.99 -6.62
N ASN A 14 18.45 -4.26 -5.80
CA ASN A 14 17.17 -3.65 -6.19
C ASN A 14 17.28 -2.18 -6.61
N GLY A 15 18.46 -1.73 -7.05
CA GLY A 15 18.65 -0.36 -7.56
C GLY A 15 18.76 0.73 -6.49
N GLY A 16 19.04 0.35 -5.24
CA GLY A 16 19.35 1.23 -4.13
C GLY A 16 18.15 1.66 -3.27
N TYR A 17 16.95 1.14 -3.54
CA TYR A 17 15.73 1.41 -2.78
C TYR A 17 14.87 0.15 -2.69
N ALA A 18 14.01 0.08 -1.67
CA ALA A 18 13.08 -1.03 -1.52
C ALA A 18 11.93 -0.68 -0.57
N THR A 19 10.78 -1.32 -0.78
CA THR A 19 9.72 -1.34 0.23
C THR A 19 10.08 -2.28 1.37
N LEU A 20 9.49 -2.05 2.54
CA LEU A 20 9.60 -3.00 3.65
C LEU A 20 9.09 -4.39 3.26
N ALA A 21 8.06 -4.46 2.41
CA ALA A 21 7.53 -5.74 1.95
C ALA A 21 8.55 -6.50 1.10
N PHE A 22 9.17 -5.81 0.13
CA PHE A 22 10.25 -6.38 -0.67
C PHE A 22 11.41 -6.87 0.20
N LEU A 23 11.85 -6.07 1.19
CA LEU A 23 12.92 -6.47 2.10
C LEU A 23 12.56 -7.70 2.92
N ASN A 24 11.33 -7.74 3.47
CA ASN A 24 10.84 -8.87 4.25
C ASN A 24 10.84 -10.18 3.44
N GLN A 25 10.54 -10.11 2.14
CA GLN A 25 10.53 -11.27 1.26
C GLN A 25 11.92 -11.70 0.79
N ASN A 26 12.85 -10.76 0.56
CA ASN A 26 14.09 -11.06 -0.16
C ASN A 26 15.33 -11.11 0.73
N VAL A 27 15.39 -10.30 1.80
CA VAL A 27 16.55 -10.30 2.70
C VAL A 27 16.69 -11.65 3.42
N LEU A 28 15.58 -12.28 3.77
CA LEU A 28 15.57 -13.56 4.50
C LEU A 28 15.92 -14.77 3.64
N LYS A 29 15.89 -14.62 2.31
CA LYS A 29 16.34 -15.67 1.37
C LYS A 29 17.86 -15.80 1.33
N ASN A 30 18.59 -14.80 1.84
CA ASN A 30 20.03 -14.79 1.85
C ASN A 30 20.58 -15.74 2.94
N THR A 31 21.12 -16.88 2.51
CA THR A 31 21.66 -17.93 3.38
C THR A 31 22.96 -17.54 4.10
N ASP A 32 23.66 -16.51 3.62
CA ASP A 32 24.94 -16.05 4.18
C ASP A 32 24.76 -15.18 5.43
N CYS A 33 23.51 -14.84 5.77
CA CYS A 33 23.13 -14.12 6.98
C CYS A 33 22.27 -14.97 7.91
N LYS A 34 22.70 -15.12 9.17
CA LYS A 34 21.91 -15.82 10.19
C LYS A 34 20.94 -14.85 10.89
N TRP A 35 19.65 -15.17 10.84
CA TRP A 35 18.59 -14.44 11.53
C TRP A 35 18.16 -15.20 12.79
N GLY A 36 18.83 -14.97 13.91
CA GLY A 36 18.54 -15.64 15.18
C GLY A 36 17.31 -15.13 15.95
N THR A 37 16.59 -14.13 15.42
CA THR A 37 15.42 -13.53 16.08
C THR A 37 14.12 -14.22 15.68
N LYS A 38 13.16 -14.27 16.60
CA LYS A 38 11.78 -14.71 16.32
C LYS A 38 11.01 -13.71 15.45
N THR A 39 11.48 -12.47 15.34
CA THR A 39 10.80 -11.37 14.62
C THR A 39 11.72 -10.68 13.60
N PRO A 40 12.14 -11.37 12.54
CA PRO A 40 13.07 -10.82 11.55
C PRO A 40 12.57 -9.52 10.90
N PHE A 41 11.26 -9.40 10.64
CA PHE A 41 10.68 -8.17 10.08
C PHE A 41 10.79 -6.95 11.01
N ALA A 42 10.80 -7.15 12.33
CA ALA A 42 11.04 -6.07 13.28
C ALA A 42 12.51 -5.61 13.24
N SER A 43 13.44 -6.57 13.12
CA SER A 43 14.85 -6.27 12.94
C SER A 43 15.12 -5.51 11.64
N ILE A 44 14.54 -5.93 10.51
CA ILE A 44 14.65 -5.21 9.23
C ILE A 44 14.15 -3.76 9.38
N ARG A 45 12.97 -3.57 10.01
CA ARG A 45 12.43 -2.22 10.29
C ARG A 45 13.36 -1.37 11.15
N LYS A 46 14.07 -1.95 12.11
CA LYS A 46 15.05 -1.24 12.94
C LYS A 46 16.30 -0.89 12.13
N ILE A 47 16.80 -1.80 11.29
CA ILE A 47 18.00 -1.62 10.47
C ILE A 47 17.86 -0.43 9.52
N VAL A 48 16.76 -0.37 8.75
CA VAL A 48 16.55 0.70 7.76
C VAL A 48 16.39 2.09 8.38
N GLN A 49 16.20 2.19 9.70
CA GLN A 49 16.15 3.47 10.41
C GLN A 49 17.54 4.04 10.74
N ASP A 50 18.62 3.28 10.49
CA ASP A 50 19.98 3.76 10.70
C ASP A 50 20.35 4.81 9.65
N LYS A 51 20.30 6.08 10.08
CA LYS A 51 20.57 7.26 9.26
C LYS A 51 22.00 7.37 8.75
N ARG A 52 22.91 6.50 9.18
CA ARG A 52 24.28 6.44 8.62
C ARG A 52 24.29 5.80 7.23
N PHE A 53 23.32 4.94 6.93
CA PHE A 53 23.29 4.14 5.70
C PHE A 53 22.02 4.32 4.89
N PHE A 54 20.90 4.60 5.56
CA PHE A 54 19.58 4.61 4.95
C PHE A 54 18.86 5.94 5.16
N PHE A 55 17.90 6.24 4.28
CA PHE A 55 16.94 7.30 4.49
C PHE A 55 15.55 6.87 4.03
N LYS A 56 14.53 7.42 4.69
CA LYS A 56 13.14 7.19 4.33
C LYS A 56 12.76 8.09 3.16
N ILE A 57 12.14 7.53 2.13
CA ILE A 57 11.60 8.29 1.00
C ILE A 57 10.12 8.60 1.28
N LYS A 58 9.32 7.55 1.49
CA LYS A 58 7.87 7.61 1.76
C LYS A 58 7.48 6.53 2.79
N PRO A 59 6.25 6.52 3.34
CA PRO A 59 5.81 5.45 4.25
C PRO A 59 6.03 4.06 3.63
N GLY A 60 6.84 3.23 4.28
CA GLY A 60 7.16 1.88 3.80
C GLY A 60 8.30 1.80 2.77
N LEU A 61 8.78 2.92 2.22
CA LEU A 61 9.84 2.96 1.20
C LEU A 61 11.11 3.63 1.73
N TRP A 62 12.22 2.90 1.59
CA TRP A 62 13.54 3.30 2.07
C TRP A 62 14.55 3.23 0.94
N ALA A 63 15.65 3.98 1.06
CA ALA A 63 16.77 3.92 0.14
C ALA A 63 18.12 4.04 0.85
N LEU A 64 19.15 3.58 0.15
CA LEU A 64 20.55 3.74 0.55
C LEU A 64 21.01 5.17 0.30
N LEU A 65 21.68 5.77 1.29
CA LEU A 65 22.26 7.10 1.17
C LEU A 65 23.27 7.19 0.01
N SER A 66 24.04 6.13 -0.23
CA SER A 66 25.00 6.04 -1.35
C SER A 66 24.33 6.08 -2.72
N TYR A 67 23.03 5.77 -2.82
CA TYR A 67 22.27 5.77 -4.07
C TYR A 67 21.46 7.05 -4.27
N LYS A 68 21.46 8.01 -3.34
CA LYS A 68 20.58 9.18 -3.37
C LYS A 68 20.57 9.95 -4.71
N LYS A 69 21.72 10.05 -5.39
CA LYS A 69 21.84 10.72 -6.71
C LYS A 69 21.47 9.85 -7.92
N LYS A 70 21.32 8.54 -7.73
CA LYS A 70 21.02 7.54 -8.76
C LYS A 70 19.55 7.12 -8.78
N LEU A 71 18.76 7.59 -7.81
CA LEU A 71 17.36 7.19 -7.69
C LEU A 71 16.50 7.81 -8.81
N PRO A 72 15.53 7.06 -9.36
CA PRO A 72 14.60 7.58 -10.35
C PRO A 72 13.81 8.79 -9.82
N ILE A 73 13.54 9.75 -10.71
CA ILE A 73 12.78 10.98 -10.40
C ILE A 73 11.36 10.64 -9.90
N GLU A 74 10.74 9.57 -10.42
CA GLU A 74 9.41 9.11 -9.97
C GLU A 74 9.38 8.74 -8.48
N ILE A 75 10.53 8.31 -7.93
CA ILE A 75 10.67 7.85 -6.53
C ILE A 75 11.01 9.02 -5.61
N LEU A 76 11.86 9.93 -6.07
CA LEU A 76 12.18 11.19 -5.41
C LEU A 76 11.72 12.35 -6.31
N PRO A 77 10.41 12.65 -6.33
CA PRO A 77 9.90 13.77 -7.11
C PRO A 77 10.55 15.07 -6.64
N SER A 78 10.97 15.90 -7.58
CA SER A 78 11.50 17.23 -7.28
C SER A 78 10.34 18.14 -6.82
N LYS A 79 10.69 19.23 -6.11
CA LYS A 79 9.71 20.24 -5.68
C LYS A 79 8.95 20.92 -6.83
N GLU A 80 9.41 20.75 -8.07
CA GLU A 80 8.84 21.34 -9.28
C GLU A 80 7.71 20.49 -9.89
N THR A 81 7.49 19.27 -9.39
CA THR A 81 6.41 18.39 -9.89
C THR A 81 5.04 19.02 -9.64
N PRO A 82 4.13 19.11 -10.61
CA PRO A 82 2.78 19.65 -10.40
C PRO A 82 2.02 18.92 -9.29
N ILE A 83 1.24 19.66 -8.47
CA ILE A 83 0.49 19.10 -7.32
C ILE A 83 -0.41 17.91 -7.73
N LYS A 84 -1.13 18.05 -8.85
CA LYS A 84 -2.01 16.98 -9.36
C LYS A 84 -1.25 15.70 -9.70
N GLU A 85 -0.06 15.82 -10.27
CA GLU A 85 0.78 14.65 -10.55
C GLU A 85 1.28 14.02 -9.25
N GLN A 86 1.70 14.83 -8.27
CA GLN A 86 2.09 14.33 -6.95
C GLN A 86 0.95 13.55 -6.27
N GLU A 87 -0.30 14.02 -6.38
CA GLU A 87 -1.48 13.33 -5.86
C GLU A 87 -1.70 11.98 -6.56
N ILE A 88 -1.62 11.92 -7.89
CA ILE A 88 -1.75 10.68 -8.66
C ILE A 88 -0.64 9.67 -8.29
N TYR A 89 0.61 10.14 -8.19
CA TYR A 89 1.73 9.30 -7.78
C TYR A 89 1.59 8.83 -6.35
N ASN A 90 1.08 9.67 -5.44
CA ASN A 90 0.84 9.27 -4.06
C ASN A 90 -0.30 8.24 -3.98
N HIS A 91 -1.37 8.42 -4.75
CA HIS A 91 -2.50 7.51 -4.77
C HIS A 91 -2.08 6.12 -5.23
N SER A 92 -1.47 6.03 -6.42
CA SER A 92 -0.94 4.77 -6.96
C SER A 92 0.14 4.15 -6.06
N TYR A 93 0.94 4.98 -5.40
CA TYR A 93 1.91 4.51 -4.41
C TYR A 93 1.24 3.80 -3.22
N TYR A 94 0.20 4.40 -2.63
CA TYR A 94 -0.53 3.76 -1.52
C TYR A 94 -1.33 2.53 -1.98
N GLN A 95 -1.90 2.54 -3.19
CA GLN A 95 -2.54 1.36 -3.78
C GLN A 95 -1.56 0.18 -3.81
N GLY A 96 -0.38 0.40 -4.40
CA GLY A 96 0.62 -0.68 -4.50
C GLY A 96 1.18 -1.12 -3.15
N LEU A 97 1.34 -0.20 -2.18
CA LEU A 97 1.75 -0.57 -0.82
C LEU A 97 0.72 -1.47 -0.13
N LEU A 98 -0.57 -1.18 -0.28
CA LEU A 98 -1.65 -2.00 0.28
C LEU A 98 -1.72 -3.36 -0.42
N VAL A 99 -1.51 -3.42 -1.73
CA VAL A 99 -1.40 -4.68 -2.49
C VAL A 99 -0.24 -5.53 -1.97
N GLU A 100 0.95 -4.96 -1.79
CA GLU A 100 2.11 -5.68 -1.23
C GLU A 100 1.83 -6.23 0.18
N ILE A 101 1.16 -5.46 1.03
CA ILE A 101 0.78 -5.89 2.38
C ILE A 101 -0.25 -7.03 2.31
N GLY A 102 -1.25 -6.93 1.44
CA GLY A 102 -2.27 -7.97 1.25
C GLY A 102 -1.67 -9.29 0.78
N ASN A 103 -0.78 -9.23 -0.22
CA ASN A 103 -0.05 -10.39 -0.73
C ASN A 103 0.81 -11.04 0.36
N LEU A 104 1.52 -10.23 1.18
CA LEU A 104 2.29 -10.73 2.32
C LEU A 104 1.43 -11.43 3.37
N LYS A 105 0.18 -10.99 3.54
CA LYS A 105 -0.81 -11.60 4.42
C LYS A 105 -1.55 -12.78 3.77
N LYS A 106 -1.17 -13.17 2.54
CA LYS A 106 -1.79 -14.25 1.75
C LYS A 106 -3.25 -14.00 1.37
N PHE A 107 -3.64 -12.74 1.27
CA PHE A 107 -4.92 -12.39 0.65
C PHE A 107 -4.79 -12.32 -0.86
N ASP A 108 -5.90 -12.59 -1.54
CA ASP A 108 -6.03 -12.21 -2.94
C ASP A 108 -6.26 -10.70 -3.04
N THR A 109 -5.51 -10.01 -3.88
CA THR A 109 -5.50 -8.55 -3.96
C THR A 109 -5.95 -8.07 -5.34
N PHE A 110 -6.83 -7.08 -5.35
CA PHE A 110 -7.38 -6.47 -6.55
C PHE A 110 -7.23 -4.95 -6.53
N VAL A 111 -7.02 -4.39 -7.73
CA VAL A 111 -7.07 -2.95 -8.01
C VAL A 111 -8.07 -2.69 -9.15
N PRO A 112 -8.86 -1.59 -9.11
CA PRO A 112 -9.82 -1.26 -10.15
C PRO A 112 -9.22 -1.20 -11.55
N HIS A 113 -10.01 -1.56 -12.56
CA HIS A 113 -9.52 -1.56 -13.95
C HIS A 113 -9.04 -0.20 -14.46
N GLN A 114 -9.61 0.89 -13.96
CA GLN A 114 -9.19 2.26 -14.27
C GLN A 114 -7.77 2.58 -13.75
N ASP A 115 -7.31 1.87 -12.72
CA ASP A 115 -6.04 2.11 -12.05
C ASP A 115 -4.98 1.05 -12.37
N LYS A 116 -5.37 -0.08 -12.94
CA LYS A 116 -4.50 -1.25 -13.19
C LYS A 116 -3.18 -0.95 -13.91
N ASN A 117 -3.16 0.10 -14.74
CA ASN A 117 -1.97 0.53 -15.50
C ASN A 117 -1.19 1.68 -14.83
N LYS A 118 -1.68 2.25 -13.72
CA LYS A 118 -0.91 3.22 -12.93
C LYS A 118 0.33 2.53 -12.36
N LYS A 119 1.42 3.31 -12.21
CA LYS A 119 2.71 2.76 -11.80
C LYS A 119 2.89 2.81 -10.29
N PHE A 120 3.34 1.70 -9.72
CA PHE A 120 3.93 1.57 -8.40
C PHE A 120 5.41 1.19 -8.53
N LEU A 121 6.31 2.12 -8.18
CA LEU A 121 7.77 1.93 -8.26
C LEU A 121 8.23 1.40 -9.64
N GLY A 122 7.68 1.99 -10.71
CA GLY A 122 7.98 1.63 -12.10
C GLY A 122 7.18 0.46 -12.66
N LYS A 123 6.44 -0.30 -11.84
CA LYS A 123 5.62 -1.44 -12.30
C LYS A 123 4.13 -1.09 -12.32
N PRO A 124 3.36 -1.48 -13.35
CA PRO A 124 1.90 -1.41 -13.34
C PRO A 124 1.28 -2.10 -12.12
N LEU A 125 0.22 -1.53 -11.54
CA LEU A 125 -0.47 -2.12 -10.39
C LEU A 125 -1.01 -3.54 -10.67
N LYS A 126 -1.46 -3.81 -11.91
CA LYS A 126 -1.93 -5.13 -12.33
C LYS A 126 -0.86 -6.23 -12.20
N ASP A 127 0.42 -5.86 -12.32
CA ASP A 127 1.53 -6.81 -12.30
C ASP A 127 1.90 -7.22 -10.87
N ILE A 128 1.41 -6.48 -9.87
CA ILE A 128 1.62 -6.77 -8.44
C ILE A 128 0.35 -7.25 -7.73
N SER A 129 -0.84 -6.97 -8.26
CA SER A 129 -2.10 -7.54 -7.76
C SER A 129 -2.14 -9.05 -8.02
N SER A 130 -2.73 -9.82 -7.11
CA SER A 130 -2.79 -11.28 -7.29
C SER A 130 -3.92 -11.73 -8.23
N ILE A 131 -4.98 -10.94 -8.37
CA ILE A 131 -6.11 -11.24 -9.26
C ILE A 131 -6.40 -10.09 -10.23
N ASN A 132 -6.76 -10.44 -11.46
CA ASN A 132 -7.14 -9.48 -12.51
C ASN A 132 -8.65 -9.23 -12.57
N ASP A 133 -9.44 -10.23 -12.18
CA ASP A 133 -10.90 -10.19 -12.22
C ASP A 133 -11.45 -10.16 -10.79
N PHE A 134 -12.41 -9.28 -10.57
CA PHE A 134 -13.06 -9.15 -9.27
C PHE A 134 -13.98 -10.34 -9.02
N TYR A 135 -13.89 -10.97 -7.84
CA TYR A 135 -14.76 -12.08 -7.50
C TYR A 135 -16.22 -11.63 -7.37
N ASN A 136 -17.13 -12.48 -7.84
CA ASN A 136 -18.55 -12.25 -7.67
C ASN A 136 -19.01 -12.71 -6.29
N PHE A 137 -19.81 -11.88 -5.61
CA PHE A 137 -20.47 -12.22 -4.35
C PHE A 137 -21.80 -11.47 -4.26
N GLY A 138 -22.87 -12.15 -3.82
CA GLY A 138 -24.19 -11.52 -3.68
C GLY A 138 -24.74 -10.93 -4.99
N TYR A 139 -25.37 -9.76 -4.90
CA TYR A 139 -26.06 -9.13 -6.04
C TYR A 139 -25.11 -8.31 -6.93
N LYS A 140 -25.36 -8.33 -8.24
CA LYS A 140 -24.56 -7.59 -9.24
C LYS A 140 -24.32 -6.12 -8.88
N ARG A 141 -25.36 -5.41 -8.42
CA ARG A 141 -25.26 -3.99 -8.01
C ARG A 141 -24.23 -3.75 -6.90
N ILE A 142 -24.12 -4.70 -5.97
CA ILE A 142 -23.21 -4.65 -4.82
C ILE A 142 -21.78 -4.91 -5.31
N VAL A 143 -21.60 -5.94 -6.13
CA VAL A 143 -20.29 -6.26 -6.74
C VAL A 143 -19.78 -5.10 -7.58
N ASP A 144 -20.64 -4.51 -8.41
CA ASP A 144 -20.26 -3.38 -9.26
C ASP A 144 -19.88 -2.15 -8.45
N ARG A 145 -20.53 -1.90 -7.30
CA ARG A 145 -20.11 -0.87 -6.36
C ARG A 145 -18.75 -1.18 -5.75
N ALA A 146 -18.55 -2.41 -5.27
CA ALA A 146 -17.30 -2.84 -4.65
C ALA A 146 -16.09 -2.82 -5.60
N LYS A 147 -16.30 -3.07 -6.91
CA LYS A 147 -15.26 -2.95 -7.94
C LYS A 147 -14.65 -1.54 -8.07
N THR A 148 -15.34 -0.51 -7.57
CA THR A 148 -14.87 0.88 -7.61
C THR A 148 -13.98 1.26 -6.43
N ILE A 149 -13.69 0.31 -5.54
CA ILE A 149 -12.86 0.53 -4.35
C ILE A 149 -11.39 0.40 -4.71
N ASP A 150 -10.57 1.37 -4.29
CA ASP A 150 -9.19 1.53 -4.75
C ASP A 150 -8.31 0.30 -4.54
N VAL A 151 -8.48 -0.43 -3.43
CA VAL A 151 -7.84 -1.74 -3.19
C VAL A 151 -8.79 -2.66 -2.44
N SER A 152 -8.90 -3.91 -2.90
CA SER A 152 -9.71 -4.94 -2.27
C SER A 152 -8.88 -6.17 -1.93
N TRP A 153 -9.08 -6.72 -0.73
CA TRP A 153 -8.49 -7.99 -0.29
C TRP A 153 -9.58 -9.05 -0.12
N PHE A 154 -9.34 -10.23 -0.67
CA PHE A 154 -10.20 -11.39 -0.59
C PHE A 154 -9.53 -12.51 0.20
N ASN A 155 -10.31 -13.20 1.02
CA ASN A 155 -9.84 -14.37 1.76
C ASN A 155 -9.77 -15.62 0.86
N GLU A 156 -9.28 -16.72 1.41
CA GLU A 156 -9.15 -18.01 0.71
C GLU A 156 -10.48 -18.55 0.15
N ARG A 157 -11.62 -18.11 0.70
CA ARG A 157 -12.97 -18.45 0.21
C ARG A 157 -13.48 -17.51 -0.88
N LYS A 158 -12.62 -16.63 -1.41
CA LYS A 158 -12.93 -15.62 -2.43
C LYS A 158 -13.98 -14.60 -1.98
N MET A 159 -14.16 -14.43 -0.67
CA MET A 159 -15.04 -13.41 -0.10
C MET A 159 -14.24 -12.16 0.26
N PRO A 160 -14.81 -10.96 0.08
CA PRO A 160 -14.16 -9.72 0.49
C PRO A 160 -13.87 -9.78 1.99
N ASN A 161 -12.65 -9.41 2.36
CA ASN A 161 -12.18 -9.40 3.74
C ASN A 161 -11.88 -7.98 4.20
N THR A 162 -11.14 -7.23 3.38
CA THR A 162 -10.76 -5.85 3.70
C THR A 162 -10.83 -4.98 2.45
N LEU A 163 -11.36 -3.77 2.60
CA LEU A 163 -11.57 -2.80 1.53
C LEU A 163 -10.93 -1.45 1.91
N PHE A 164 -10.22 -0.84 0.96
CA PHE A 164 -9.48 0.40 1.19
C PHE A 164 -9.85 1.48 0.18
N GLU A 165 -10.17 2.66 0.67
CA GLU A 165 -10.26 3.91 -0.11
C GLU A 165 -9.09 4.81 0.26
N ILE A 166 -8.43 5.39 -0.74
CA ILE A 166 -7.26 6.26 -0.56
C ILE A 166 -7.67 7.69 -0.88
N GLU A 167 -7.85 8.46 0.19
CA GLU A 167 -8.43 9.80 0.13
C GLU A 167 -7.34 10.87 0.17
N HIS A 168 -7.09 11.49 -0.98
CA HIS A 168 -6.21 12.66 -1.11
C HIS A 168 -6.99 13.98 -1.17
N SER A 169 -8.25 13.95 -1.61
CA SER A 169 -9.13 15.11 -1.71
C SER A 169 -10.32 15.02 -0.75
N THR A 170 -11.13 16.06 -0.65
CA THR A 170 -12.14 16.26 0.41
C THR A 170 -13.32 15.26 0.43
N ASP A 171 -13.39 14.18 -0.35
CA ASP A 171 -14.64 13.40 -0.50
C ASP A 171 -14.79 12.12 0.35
N PHE A 172 -14.55 12.23 1.65
CA PHE A 172 -14.89 11.13 2.58
C PHE A 172 -16.37 10.68 2.53
N VAL A 173 -17.29 11.50 1.99
CA VAL A 173 -18.72 11.13 1.92
C VAL A 173 -18.91 10.02 0.91
N ASN A 174 -18.28 10.10 -0.26
CA ASN A 174 -18.33 9.03 -1.26
C ASN A 174 -17.77 7.72 -0.72
N SER A 175 -16.60 7.76 -0.06
CA SER A 175 -16.01 6.60 0.63
C SER A 175 -16.97 5.98 1.66
N LEU A 176 -17.54 6.80 2.56
CA LEU A 176 -18.50 6.33 3.58
C LEU A 176 -19.78 5.75 2.97
N THR A 177 -20.26 6.33 1.86
CA THR A 177 -21.43 5.83 1.15
C THR A 177 -21.17 4.44 0.55
N LYS A 178 -19.99 4.24 -0.09
CA LYS A 178 -19.59 2.91 -0.60
C LYS A 178 -19.54 1.87 0.53
N PHE A 179 -19.11 2.26 1.73
CA PHE A 179 -19.05 1.34 2.88
C PHE A 179 -20.45 1.01 3.41
N SER A 180 -21.35 1.99 3.45
CA SER A 180 -22.76 1.75 3.79
C SER A 180 -23.43 0.76 2.84
N ASP A 181 -23.12 0.82 1.54
CA ASP A 181 -23.63 -0.15 0.55
C ASP A 181 -23.14 -1.59 0.77
N LEU A 182 -22.08 -1.77 1.57
CA LEU A 182 -21.42 -3.05 1.84
C LEU A 182 -21.48 -3.45 3.32
N GLN A 183 -22.23 -2.71 4.14
CA GLN A 183 -22.26 -2.89 5.60
C GLN A 183 -22.81 -4.25 6.06
N ASP A 184 -23.66 -4.89 5.24
CA ASP A 184 -24.25 -6.19 5.53
C ASP A 184 -23.24 -7.36 5.42
N PHE A 185 -22.04 -7.10 4.92
CA PHE A 185 -20.97 -8.09 4.82
C PHE A 185 -19.99 -7.98 5.98
N ASN A 186 -19.44 -9.11 6.41
CA ASN A 186 -18.37 -9.16 7.39
C ASN A 186 -17.03 -8.72 6.75
N ILE A 187 -16.87 -7.40 6.56
CA ILE A 187 -15.73 -6.77 5.88
C ILE A 187 -15.16 -5.67 6.77
N SER A 188 -13.83 -5.55 6.79
CA SER A 188 -13.14 -4.41 7.38
C SER A 188 -12.98 -3.28 6.35
N PHE A 189 -13.38 -2.08 6.72
CA PHE A 189 -13.25 -0.89 5.86
C PHE A 189 -12.20 0.07 6.40
N PHE A 190 -11.34 0.58 5.51
CA PHE A 190 -10.30 1.55 5.87
C PHE A 190 -10.26 2.70 4.87
N ILE A 191 -10.17 3.92 5.41
CA ILE A 191 -9.83 5.11 4.62
C ILE A 191 -8.38 5.47 4.93
N VAL A 192 -7.55 5.52 3.89
CA VAL A 192 -6.14 5.90 3.96
C VAL A 192 -6.00 7.35 3.52
N ALA A 193 -5.71 8.24 4.47
CA ALA A 193 -5.59 9.68 4.23
C ALA A 193 -4.48 10.30 5.09
N ASP A 194 -4.12 11.55 4.80
CA ASP A 194 -3.22 12.32 5.66
C ASP A 194 -3.85 12.52 7.04
N LYS A 195 -3.02 12.40 8.10
CA LYS A 195 -3.44 12.56 9.49
C LYS A 195 -4.10 13.91 9.77
N ILE A 196 -3.71 14.97 9.07
CA ILE A 196 -4.30 16.32 9.22
C ILE A 196 -5.81 16.30 8.92
N ARG A 197 -6.26 15.38 8.07
CA ARG A 197 -7.65 15.27 7.62
C ARG A 197 -8.57 14.50 8.58
N LYS A 198 -8.04 14.05 9.72
CA LYS A 198 -8.79 13.27 10.71
C LYS A 198 -10.02 14.03 11.22
N SER A 199 -9.91 15.33 11.49
CA SER A 199 -11.03 16.15 11.95
C SER A 199 -12.14 16.29 10.90
N ASP A 200 -11.77 16.42 9.62
CA ASP A 200 -12.74 16.45 8.52
C ASP A 200 -13.48 15.13 8.35
N TYR A 201 -12.78 14.00 8.53
CA TYR A 201 -13.39 12.68 8.55
C TYR A 201 -14.40 12.55 9.71
N GLU A 202 -13.99 12.90 10.93
CA GLU A 202 -14.85 12.83 12.12
C GLU A 202 -16.12 13.67 11.97
N ARG A 203 -15.98 14.90 11.43
CA ARG A 203 -17.11 15.80 11.15
C ARG A 203 -18.10 15.24 10.12
N LYS A 204 -17.61 14.51 9.11
CA LYS A 204 -18.46 13.89 8.09
C LYS A 204 -19.13 12.62 8.59
N LEU A 205 -18.41 11.83 9.38
CA LEU A 205 -18.96 10.64 10.03
C LEU A 205 -20.08 10.98 11.02
N SER A 206 -20.00 12.12 11.71
CA SER A 206 -21.05 12.57 12.64
C SER A 206 -22.32 13.10 11.96
N GLN A 207 -22.38 13.13 10.63
CA GLN A 207 -23.61 13.48 9.91
C GLN A 207 -24.62 12.33 10.06
N SER A 208 -25.90 12.68 10.22
CA SER A 208 -27.00 11.72 10.49
C SER A 208 -27.09 10.56 9.51
N ALA A 209 -26.64 10.75 8.26
CA ALA A 209 -26.63 9.72 7.22
C ALA A 209 -25.68 8.53 7.51
N PHE A 210 -24.73 8.68 8.45
CA PHE A 210 -23.74 7.65 8.78
C PHE A 210 -23.75 7.24 10.26
N LEU A 211 -24.67 7.81 11.06
CA LEU A 211 -24.94 7.31 12.39
C LEU A 211 -25.78 6.03 12.26
N SER A 212 -25.19 4.90 12.62
CA SER A 212 -25.87 3.60 12.65
C SER A 212 -27.17 3.67 13.45
N SER A 213 -28.26 3.24 12.82
CA SER A 213 -29.58 3.04 13.46
C SER A 213 -29.57 1.81 14.35
#